data_AF-A0A365TZ90-F1
#
_entry.id   AF-A0A365TZ90-F1
#
_cell.length_a   1.000
_cell.length_b   1.000
_cell.length_c   1.000
_cell.angle_alpha   90.00
_cell.angle_beta   90.00
_cell.angle_gamma   90.00
#
_symmetry.space_group_name_H-M   'P 1'
#
loop_
_entity.id
_entity.type
_entity.pdbx_description
1 polymer ?
#
loop_
_entity_poly.entity_id
_entity_poly.type
_entity_poly.pdbx_seq_one_letter_code
_entity_poly.pdbx_strand_id
1 'polypeptide(L)'
;MASREHLQTPFFVSCADSRTNEIIDDEEWYYPTLDEARAQFNQVRDQGNRHVYLGEIGVFAADNDELKVDYMTFDTTNNDWWRECSPLNRLNTRGFGRAWVHEAYATIYMPVADYNWRL
;
A
#
# COMPACT_ATOMS: atom_id res chain seq x y z
N MET A 1 -9.86 -3.11 5.74
CA MET A 1 -9.70 -1.84 6.46
C MET A 1 -8.58 -1.99 7.47
N ALA A 2 -7.73 -0.97 7.62
CA ALA A 2 -6.69 -0.97 8.65
C ALA A 2 -7.32 -1.03 10.05
N SER A 3 -6.82 -1.92 10.92
CA SER A 3 -7.25 -2.05 12.31
C SER A 3 -6.29 -1.30 13.24
N ARG A 4 -6.70 -1.07 14.49
CA ARG A 4 -5.85 -0.39 15.49
C ARG A 4 -4.53 -1.14 15.76
N GLU A 5 -4.55 -2.46 15.63
CA GLU A 5 -3.36 -3.32 15.83
C GLU A 5 -2.28 -3.03 14.78
N HIS A 6 -2.69 -2.69 13.55
CA HIS A 6 -1.77 -2.39 12.47
C HIS A 6 -1.14 -0.99 12.55
N LEU A 7 -1.53 -0.15 13.52
CA LEU A 7 -0.84 1.12 13.78
C LEU A 7 0.59 0.92 14.33
N GLN A 8 0.86 -0.24 14.95
CA GLN A 8 2.20 -0.60 15.39
C GLN A 8 3.08 -1.12 14.25
N THR A 9 2.44 -1.63 13.19
CA THR A 9 3.08 -2.15 11.97
C THR A 9 2.45 -1.51 10.73
N PRO A 10 2.64 -0.18 10.54
CA PRO A 10 1.88 0.58 9.56
C PRO A 10 2.28 0.27 8.12
N PHE A 11 3.41 -0.40 7.90
CA PHE A 11 3.88 -0.78 6.57
C PHE A 11 3.46 -2.20 6.25
N PHE A 12 3.13 -2.47 4.98
CA PHE A 12 2.77 -3.81 4.54
C PHE A 12 3.40 -4.18 3.21
N VAL A 13 3.59 -5.47 3.01
CA VAL A 13 3.88 -6.10 1.72
C VAL A 13 2.81 -7.15 1.46
N SER A 14 2.16 -7.09 0.31
CA SER A 14 1.15 -8.07 -0.12
C SER A 14 1.52 -8.62 -1.50
N CYS A 15 1.18 -9.88 -1.76
CA CYS A 15 1.39 -10.55 -3.03
C CYS A 15 0.06 -10.91 -3.71
N ALA A 16 0.03 -10.82 -5.03
CA ALA A 16 -1.02 -11.39 -5.86
C ALA A 16 -0.44 -12.28 -6.96
N ASP A 17 -1.20 -13.27 -7.41
CA ASP A 17 -0.83 -14.08 -8.56
C ASP A 17 -0.84 -13.20 -9.83
N SER A 18 0.26 -13.22 -10.60
CA SER A 18 0.38 -12.37 -11.81
C SER A 18 -0.55 -12.74 -12.96
N ARG A 19 -1.19 -13.91 -12.92
CA ARG A 19 -2.11 -14.41 -13.95
C ARG A 19 -3.56 -14.11 -13.60
N THR A 20 -3.92 -14.21 -12.33
CA THR A 20 -5.31 -14.02 -11.86
C THR A 20 -5.54 -12.68 -11.18
N ASN A 21 -4.49 -11.97 -10.77
CA ASN A 21 -4.54 -10.79 -9.88
C ASN A 21 -5.22 -11.06 -8.53
N GLU A 22 -5.39 -12.32 -8.13
CA GLU A 22 -5.95 -12.68 -6.84
C GLU A 22 -4.88 -12.54 -5.75
N ILE A 23 -5.28 -11.95 -4.62
CA ILE A 23 -4.41 -11.83 -3.43
C ILE A 23 -4.10 -13.23 -2.91
N ILE A 24 -2.84 -13.45 -2.56
CA ILE A 24 -2.38 -14.66 -1.91
C ILE A 24 -2.42 -14.36 -0.40
N ASP A 25 -3.51 -14.73 0.27
CA ASP A 25 -3.79 -14.34 1.66
C ASP A 25 -2.67 -14.71 2.66
N ASP A 26 -1.97 -15.82 2.42
CA ASP A 26 -0.83 -16.27 3.25
C ASP A 26 0.47 -15.45 3.01
N GLU A 27 0.44 -14.47 2.11
CA GLU A 27 1.58 -13.64 1.70
C GLU A 27 1.33 -12.14 1.92
N GLU A 28 0.70 -11.83 3.05
CA GLU A 28 0.65 -10.49 3.62
C GLU A 28 1.58 -10.38 4.84
N TRP A 29 2.50 -9.42 4.79
CA TRP A 29 3.44 -9.14 5.87
C TRP A 29 3.35 -7.70 6.32
N TYR A 30 3.40 -7.48 7.64
CA TYR A 30 3.28 -6.16 8.25
C TYR A 30 4.55 -5.82 9.04
N TYR A 31 5.01 -4.57 8.94
CA TYR A 31 6.29 -4.12 9.51
C TYR A 31 6.17 -2.80 10.26
N PRO A 32 6.92 -2.61 11.36
CA PRO A 32 6.99 -1.35 12.10
C PRO A 32 7.77 -0.27 11.34
N THR A 33 8.66 -0.66 10.41
CA THR A 33 9.51 0.29 9.67
C THR A 33 9.44 0.08 8.17
N LEU A 34 9.63 1.18 7.42
CA LEU A 34 9.68 1.14 5.96
C LEU A 34 10.86 0.31 5.44
N ASP A 35 12.01 0.36 6.13
CA ASP A 35 13.22 -0.33 5.69
C ASP A 35 13.03 -1.86 5.70
N GLU A 36 12.38 -2.39 6.73
CA GLU A 36 12.03 -3.82 6.82
C GLU A 36 11.02 -4.22 5.74
N ALA A 37 9.95 -3.42 5.55
CA ALA A 37 8.97 -3.67 4.50
C ALA A 37 9.61 -3.63 3.10
N ARG A 38 10.54 -2.70 2.88
CA ARG A 38 11.25 -2.56 1.60
C ARG A 38 12.24 -3.70 1.38
N ALA A 39 12.88 -4.22 2.42
CA ALA A 39 13.72 -5.41 2.32
C ALA A 39 12.88 -6.62 1.88
N GLN A 40 11.72 -6.85 2.50
CA GLN A 40 10.79 -7.90 2.10
C GLN A 40 10.31 -7.70 0.66
N PHE A 41 9.85 -6.50 0.30
CA PHE A 41 9.38 -6.19 -1.06
C PHE A 41 10.42 -6.55 -2.12
N ASN A 42 11.68 -6.16 -1.90
CA ASN A 42 12.76 -6.49 -2.83
C ASN A 42 13.04 -8.00 -2.89
N GLN A 43 12.96 -8.70 -1.75
CA GLN A 43 13.14 -10.16 -1.69
C GLN A 43 12.07 -10.91 -2.48
N VAL A 44 10.80 -10.50 -2.39
CA VAL A 44 9.70 -11.19 -3.08
C VAL A 44 9.50 -10.72 -4.52
N ARG A 45 9.87 -9.48 -4.86
CA ARG A 45 9.77 -8.95 -6.23
C ARG A 45 10.48 -9.83 -7.25
N ASP A 46 11.61 -10.42 -6.87
CA ASP A 46 12.45 -11.20 -7.78
C ASP A 46 11.93 -12.65 -7.93
N GLN A 47 10.85 -13.01 -7.22
CA GLN A 47 10.18 -14.30 -7.35
C GLN A 47 9.19 -14.24 -8.52
N GLY A 48 9.49 -14.92 -9.62
CA GLY A 48 8.66 -14.91 -10.82
C GLY A 48 7.21 -15.37 -10.57
N ASN A 49 6.28 -14.87 -11.40
CA ASN A 49 4.82 -15.10 -11.37
C ASN A 49 4.01 -14.34 -10.31
N ARG A 50 4.55 -13.30 -9.68
CA ARG A 50 3.82 -12.54 -8.65
C ARG A 50 3.81 -11.05 -8.93
N HIS A 51 2.68 -10.44 -8.59
CA HIS A 51 2.61 -9.01 -8.35
C HIS A 51 2.86 -8.75 -6.87
N VAL A 52 3.70 -7.77 -6.56
CA VAL A 52 4.04 -7.40 -5.19
C VAL A 52 3.63 -5.95 -4.98
N TYR A 53 3.03 -5.67 -3.85
CA TYR A 53 2.55 -4.35 -3.44
C TYR A 53 3.24 -3.97 -2.14
N LEU A 54 3.83 -2.78 -2.11
CA LEU A 54 4.37 -2.15 -0.92
C LEU A 54 3.52 -0.93 -0.59
N GLY A 55 3.06 -0.86 0.65
CA GLY A 55 2.24 0.24 1.09
C GLY A 55 2.38 0.55 2.56
N GLU A 56 1.59 1.53 3.00
CA GLU A 56 1.49 1.92 4.39
C GLU A 56 0.07 2.36 4.75
N ILE A 57 -0.24 2.45 6.04
CA ILE A 57 -1.49 3.07 6.49
C ILE A 57 -1.41 4.59 6.25
N GLY A 58 -2.38 5.12 5.53
CA GLY A 58 -2.51 6.54 5.24
C GLY A 58 -3.89 7.08 5.56
N VAL A 59 -3.94 8.39 5.79
CA VAL A 59 -5.20 9.15 5.94
C VAL A 59 -5.38 10.08 4.77
N PHE A 60 -6.57 10.09 4.17
CA PHE A 60 -6.91 10.97 3.06
C PHE A 60 -8.35 11.47 3.18
N ALA A 61 -8.66 12.57 2.49
CA ALA A 61 -10.01 13.12 2.42
C ALA A 61 -10.79 12.48 1.27
N ALA A 62 -12.02 12.06 1.55
CA ALA A 62 -12.99 11.64 0.54
C ALA A 62 -13.79 12.85 0.01
N ASP A 63 -14.53 12.64 -1.08
CA ASP A 63 -15.30 13.70 -1.80
C ASP A 63 -16.35 14.44 -0.95
N ASN A 64 -16.67 13.95 0.25
CA ASN A 64 -17.64 14.53 1.19
C ASN A 64 -16.99 15.14 2.44
N ASP A 65 -15.72 15.52 2.37
CA ASP A 65 -14.90 16.02 3.50
C ASP A 65 -14.73 15.01 4.66
N GLU A 66 -15.09 13.73 4.46
CA GLU A 66 -14.79 12.69 5.46
C GLU A 66 -13.33 12.25 5.37
N LEU A 67 -12.70 12.09 6.53
CA LEU A 67 -11.39 11.46 6.62
C LEU A 67 -11.53 9.94 6.56
N LYS A 68 -10.80 9.30 5.65
CA LYS A 68 -10.67 7.85 5.54
C LYS A 68 -9.29 7.42 5.98
N VAL A 69 -9.21 6.24 6.59
CA VAL A 69 -7.96 5.56 6.92
C VAL A 69 -7.93 4.26 6.14
N ASP A 70 -6.88 4.05 5.34
CA ASP A 70 -6.74 2.84 4.54
C ASP A 70 -5.27 2.44 4.37
N TYR A 71 -5.08 1.23 3.84
CA TYR A 71 -3.83 0.81 3.28
C TYR A 71 -3.60 1.50 1.94
N MET A 72 -2.52 2.25 1.86
CA MET A 72 -2.10 3.01 0.71
C MET A 72 -0.91 2.32 0.06
N THR A 73 -1.15 1.62 -1.04
CA THR A 73 -0.05 1.11 -1.88
C THR A 73 0.63 2.29 -2.55
N PHE A 74 1.96 2.39 -2.44
CA PHE A 74 2.76 3.45 -3.07
C PHE A 74 3.88 2.92 -3.97
N ASP A 75 4.15 1.61 -3.95
CA ASP A 75 5.07 0.95 -4.88
C ASP A 75 4.54 -0.46 -5.22
N THR A 76 4.68 -0.87 -6.48
CA THR A 76 4.21 -2.18 -6.93
C THR A 76 4.90 -2.64 -8.22
N THR A 77 4.98 -3.96 -8.40
CA THR A 77 5.38 -4.56 -9.68
C THR A 77 4.21 -4.70 -10.67
N ASN A 78 2.97 -4.50 -10.23
CA ASN A 78 1.78 -4.54 -11.08
C ASN A 78 1.59 -3.21 -11.80
N ASN A 79 2.38 -3.00 -12.86
CA ASN A 79 2.34 -1.76 -13.62
C ASN A 79 0.98 -1.49 -14.28
N ASP A 80 0.21 -2.52 -14.63
CA ASP A 80 -1.09 -2.34 -15.29
C ASP A 80 -2.14 -1.88 -14.27
N TRP A 81 -2.21 -2.53 -13.10
CA TRP A 81 -3.02 -2.05 -11.97
C TRP A 81 -2.68 -0.60 -11.57
N TRP A 82 -1.41 -0.23 -11.68
CA TRP A 82 -0.93 1.12 -11.39
C TRP A 82 -1.33 2.16 -12.45
N ARG A 83 -1.36 1.76 -13.72
CA ARG A 83 -1.72 2.61 -14.87
C ARG A 83 -3.21 2.93 -14.94
N GLU A 84 -4.06 2.05 -14.45
CA GLU A 84 -5.50 2.24 -14.43
C GLU A 84 -5.93 3.44 -13.55
N CYS A 85 -5.06 3.90 -12.64
CA CYS A 85 -5.47 4.80 -11.57
C CYS A 85 -5.10 6.28 -11.78
N SER A 86 -3.99 6.59 -12.45
CA SER A 86 -3.60 7.97 -12.79
C SER A 86 -2.27 8.05 -13.59
N PRO A 87 -2.12 9.05 -14.50
CA PRO A 87 -0.88 9.29 -15.23
C PRO A 87 0.25 9.90 -14.37
N LEU A 88 -0.06 10.46 -13.19
CA LEU A 88 0.93 11.05 -12.26
C LEU A 88 1.64 10.01 -11.38
N ASN A 89 1.29 8.72 -11.54
CA ASN A 89 1.65 7.62 -10.65
C ASN A 89 3.13 7.17 -10.73
N ARG A 90 4.03 7.91 -11.39
CA ARG A 90 5.45 7.51 -11.53
C ARG A 90 6.35 7.94 -10.37
N LEU A 91 5.78 8.56 -9.34
CA LEU A 91 6.58 9.12 -8.26
C LEU A 91 7.11 8.02 -7.31
N ASN A 92 6.42 6.88 -7.16
CA ASN A 92 6.77 5.79 -6.22
C ASN A 92 7.21 6.33 -4.85
N THR A 93 6.52 7.36 -4.37
CA THR A 93 6.87 8.12 -3.16
C THR A 93 5.75 8.02 -2.15
N ARG A 94 6.14 7.91 -0.88
CA ARG A 94 5.22 8.02 0.25
C ARG A 94 4.41 9.32 0.20
N GLY A 95 3.19 9.27 0.73
CA GLY A 95 2.24 10.38 0.70
C GLY A 95 1.45 10.53 -0.61
N PHE A 96 1.70 9.65 -1.59
CA PHE A 96 0.86 9.51 -2.78
C PHE A 96 0.72 8.04 -3.15
N GLY A 97 -0.51 7.54 -3.30
CA GLY A 97 -0.74 6.10 -3.48
C GLY A 97 -2.20 5.75 -3.66
N ARG A 98 -2.47 4.48 -3.87
CA ARG A 98 -3.82 3.96 -4.08
C ARG A 98 -4.34 3.30 -2.81
N ALA A 99 -5.54 3.68 -2.41
CA ALA A 99 -6.25 3.04 -1.31
C ALA A 99 -6.65 1.60 -1.70
N TRP A 100 -6.50 0.66 -0.76
CA TRP A 100 -6.79 -0.74 -1.00
C TRP A 100 -8.29 -1.05 -1.03
N VAL A 101 -9.08 -0.37 -0.20
CA VAL A 101 -10.51 -0.65 0.01
C VAL A 101 -11.39 0.49 -0.51
N HIS A 102 -10.99 1.72 -0.25
CA HIS A 102 -11.93 2.85 -0.33
C HIS A 102 -11.93 3.58 -1.67
N GLU A 103 -10.88 3.49 -2.49
CA GLU A 103 -10.78 4.25 -3.74
C GLU A 103 -10.17 3.44 -4.89
N ALA A 104 -10.65 3.72 -6.11
CA ALA A 104 -10.10 3.13 -7.34
C ALA A 104 -8.99 3.97 -7.98
N TYR A 105 -8.73 5.17 -7.47
CA TYR A 105 -7.73 6.11 -7.99
C TYR A 105 -6.58 6.35 -7.01
N ALA A 106 -5.44 6.79 -7.53
CA ALA A 106 -4.31 7.19 -6.70
C ALA A 106 -4.57 8.60 -6.15
N THR A 107 -4.32 8.80 -4.87
CA THR A 107 -4.60 10.04 -4.15
C THR A 107 -3.42 10.44 -3.26
N ILE A 108 -3.40 11.73 -2.89
CA ILE A 108 -2.50 12.24 -1.86
C ILE A 108 -3.03 11.76 -0.51
N TYR A 109 -2.13 11.29 0.35
CA TYR A 109 -2.46 10.88 1.71
C TYR A 109 -1.40 11.35 2.70
N MET A 110 -1.76 11.38 3.97
CA MET A 110 -0.86 11.60 5.09
C MET A 110 -0.40 10.26 5.64
N PRO A 111 0.90 9.91 5.57
CA PRO A 111 1.44 8.68 6.16
C PRO A 111 1.28 8.66 7.68
N VAL A 112 0.58 7.66 8.21
CA VAL A 112 0.30 7.61 9.66
C VAL A 112 1.59 7.45 10.49
N ALA A 113 2.58 6.74 9.95
CA ALA A 113 3.86 6.50 10.61
C ALA A 113 4.62 7.80 10.97
N ASP A 114 4.45 8.87 10.18
CA ASP A 114 5.17 10.14 10.38
C ASP A 114 4.56 10.99 11.50
N TYR A 115 3.30 10.74 11.85
CA TYR A 115 2.58 11.50 12.89
C TYR A 115 2.57 10.77 14.24
N ASN A 116 3.28 9.64 14.35
CA ASN A 116 3.38 8.83 15.56
C ASN A 116 2.02 8.57 16.23
N TRP A 117 0.98 8.28 15.43
CA TRP A 117 -0.34 7.89 15.92
C TRP A 117 -0.35 6.46 16.49
N ARG A 118 0.69 6.10 17.24
CA ARG A 118 0.76 4.91 18.09
C ARG A 118 -0.24 5.10 19.24
N LEU A 119 -1.51 4.83 18.99
CA LEU A 119 -2.58 4.84 20.00
C LEU A 119 -2.59 3.57 20.84
#